data_AF-A0A3D2Z586-F1
#
_entry.id   AF-A0A3D2Z586-F1
#
_cell.length_a   1.000
_cell.length_b   1.000
_cell.length_c   1.000
_cell.angle_alpha   90.00
_cell.angle_beta   90.00
_cell.angle_gamma   90.00
#
_symmetry.space_group_name_H-M   'P 1'
#
loop_
_entity.id
_entity.type
_entity.pdbx_description
1 polymer ?
#
loop_
_entity_poly.entity_id
_entity_poly.type
_entity_poly.pdbx_seq_one_letter_code
_entity_poly.pdbx_strand_id
1 'polypeptide(L)'
;MPPPNRTLAWQAKRNRSLSDPEGWLALAGLFPLPAGEHVLGSAVDCDIRFPAGTPERLGSLTAAAEALHFVPIAGVHVEVEDSSGMPILLRSDAADDGPTRLRVGSLFWWVIEAVGHRPGS
;
A
#
# COMPACT_ATOMS: atom_id res chain seq x y z
N MET A 1 30.17 -39.29 -8.64
CA MET A 1 30.03 -38.48 -7.42
C MET A 1 30.01 -37.00 -7.83
N PRO A 2 28.87 -36.29 -7.80
CA PRO A 2 28.87 -34.83 -7.91
C PRO A 2 29.09 -34.16 -6.53
N PRO A 3 29.70 -32.95 -6.46
CA PRO A 3 30.14 -32.33 -5.20
C PRO A 3 29.00 -31.61 -4.44
N PRO A 4 29.15 -31.35 -3.12
CA PRO A 4 28.06 -30.93 -2.24
C PRO A 4 27.90 -29.40 -2.08
N ASN A 5 26.64 -28.97 -1.92
CA ASN A 5 26.20 -27.92 -0.98
C ASN A 5 26.69 -26.47 -1.15
N ARG A 6 26.43 -25.81 -2.30
CA ARG A 6 26.43 -24.32 -2.38
C ARG A 6 25.08 -23.67 -2.04
N THR A 7 24.02 -24.44 -1.93
CA THR A 7 22.65 -23.90 -1.99
C THR A 7 22.11 -23.40 -0.64
N LEU A 8 22.65 -23.85 0.50
CA LEU A 8 22.06 -23.57 1.82
C LEU A 8 22.46 -22.20 2.40
N ALA A 9 23.67 -21.70 2.13
CA ALA A 9 24.14 -20.43 2.67
C ALA A 9 23.39 -19.20 2.08
N TRP A 10 22.88 -19.32 0.86
CA TRP A 10 22.09 -18.27 0.22
C TRP A 10 20.64 -18.23 0.72
N GLN A 11 20.09 -19.39 1.11
CA GLN A 11 18.74 -19.46 1.69
C GLN A 11 18.69 -18.83 3.09
N ALA A 12 19.71 -19.05 3.93
CA ALA A 12 19.75 -18.49 5.28
C ALA A 12 19.89 -16.95 5.31
N LYS A 13 20.55 -16.35 4.31
CA LYS A 13 20.75 -14.89 4.26
C LYS A 13 19.52 -14.12 3.76
N ARG A 14 18.70 -14.73 2.91
CA ARG A 14 17.41 -14.14 2.48
C ARG A 14 16.41 -14.06 3.62
N ASN A 15 16.33 -15.08 4.47
CA ASN A 15 15.33 -15.13 5.55
C ASN A 15 15.51 -14.07 6.65
N ARG A 16 16.65 -13.38 6.73
CA ARG A 16 16.88 -12.33 7.74
C ARG A 16 16.56 -10.91 7.27
N SER A 17 16.41 -10.69 5.95
CA SER A 17 16.00 -9.39 5.39
C SER A 17 14.48 -9.24 5.25
N LEU A 18 13.74 -10.30 5.59
CA LEU A 18 12.28 -10.45 5.48
C LEU A 18 11.52 -10.00 6.74
N SER A 19 12.23 -9.57 7.79
CA SER A 19 11.63 -9.20 9.08
C SER A 19 11.79 -7.73 9.41
N ASP A 20 12.17 -6.91 8.42
CA ASP A 20 12.15 -5.47 8.56
C ASP A 20 10.70 -5.02 8.32
N PRO A 21 9.99 -4.46 9.32
CA PRO A 21 8.62 -3.98 9.15
C PRO A 21 8.50 -2.85 8.12
N GLU A 22 9.62 -2.32 7.59
CA GLU A 22 9.68 -1.37 6.47
C GLU A 22 10.46 -1.89 5.23
N GLY A 23 10.85 -3.17 5.18
CA GLY A 23 11.66 -3.71 4.08
C GLY A 23 10.88 -4.56 3.08
N TRP A 24 10.77 -4.11 1.82
CA TRP A 24 10.37 -4.78 0.54
C TRP A 24 9.23 -5.84 0.51
N LEU A 25 8.64 -6.23 1.64
CA LEU A 25 7.88 -7.48 1.80
C LEU A 25 6.60 -7.37 2.63
N ALA A 26 6.20 -6.16 3.01
CA ALA A 26 4.85 -5.92 3.49
C ALA A 26 3.90 -5.50 2.36
N LEU A 27 4.08 -6.08 1.17
CA LEU A 27 3.11 -5.94 0.09
C LEU A 27 1.94 -6.88 0.38
N ALA A 28 0.95 -6.42 1.15
CA ALA A 28 -0.25 -7.21 1.44
C ALA A 28 -1.03 -7.57 0.15
N GLY A 29 -0.85 -6.79 -0.92
CA GLY A 29 -1.34 -7.06 -2.26
C GLY A 29 -1.17 -5.84 -3.18
N LEU A 30 -1.19 -6.05 -4.49
CA LEU A 30 -1.39 -4.99 -5.48
C LEU A 30 -2.86 -5.03 -5.90
N PHE A 31 -3.58 -3.95 -5.65
CA PHE A 31 -4.98 -3.82 -6.02
C PHE A 31 -5.07 -2.89 -7.23
N PRO A 32 -5.65 -3.32 -8.36
CA PRO A 32 -5.93 -2.43 -9.48
C PRO A 32 -6.82 -1.29 -8.99
N LEU A 33 -6.41 -0.05 -9.23
CA LEU A 33 -7.13 1.14 -8.82
C LEU A 33 -7.64 1.87 -10.07
N PRO A 34 -8.83 1.52 -10.59
CA PRO A 34 -9.42 2.26 -11.69
C PRO A 34 -9.86 3.65 -11.23
N ALA A 35 -10.07 4.59 -12.16
CA ALA A 35 -10.62 5.90 -11.83
C ALA A 35 -12.01 5.76 -11.18
N GLY A 36 -12.24 6.51 -10.10
CA GLY A 36 -13.48 6.44 -9.32
C GLY A 36 -13.25 6.48 -7.82
N GLU A 37 -14.33 6.31 -7.06
CA GLU A 37 -14.30 6.19 -5.61
C GLU A 37 -14.24 4.72 -5.20
N HIS A 38 -13.38 4.39 -4.25
CA HIS A 38 -13.12 3.05 -3.74
C HIS A 38 -13.21 3.04 -2.23
N VAL A 39 -14.00 2.12 -1.67
CA VAL A 39 -14.11 1.94 -0.23
C VAL A 39 -13.00 1.00 0.25
N LEU A 40 -12.26 1.45 1.26
CA LEU A 40 -11.19 0.72 1.93
C LEU A 40 -11.69 0.19 3.27
N GLY A 41 -11.35 -1.05 3.62
CA GLY A 41 -11.68 -1.63 4.92
C GLY A 41 -11.55 -3.15 4.97
N SER A 42 -11.78 -3.77 6.13
CA SER A 42 -11.73 -5.24 6.28
C SER A 42 -13.04 -5.95 5.88
N ALA A 43 -14.13 -5.20 5.68
CA ALA A 43 -15.43 -5.76 5.33
C ALA A 43 -15.45 -6.41 3.94
N VAL A 44 -16.45 -7.24 3.69
CA VAL A 44 -16.62 -7.96 2.40
C VAL A 44 -17.18 -7.07 1.29
N ASP A 45 -17.86 -5.99 1.67
CA ASP A 45 -18.47 -4.99 0.78
C ASP A 45 -17.51 -3.86 0.39
N CYS A 46 -16.25 -3.87 0.87
CA CYS A 46 -15.23 -2.92 0.46
C CYS A 46 -14.61 -3.29 -0.89
N ASP A 47 -14.39 -2.31 -1.75
CA ASP A 47 -13.70 -2.48 -3.04
C ASP A 47 -12.26 -2.96 -2.84
N ILE A 48 -11.58 -2.37 -1.84
CA ILE A 48 -10.21 -2.75 -1.45
C ILE A 48 -10.25 -3.31 -0.03
N ARG A 49 -10.09 -4.63 0.04
CA ARG A 49 -10.19 -5.40 1.28
C ARG A 49 -8.85 -5.49 1.99
N PHE A 50 -8.80 -4.94 3.19
CA PHE A 50 -7.65 -5.00 4.08
C PHE A 50 -7.69 -6.25 4.97
N PRO A 51 -6.53 -6.72 5.48
CA PRO A 51 -6.47 -7.87 6.36
C PRO A 51 -7.26 -7.65 7.66
N ALA A 52 -7.65 -8.77 8.28
CA ALA A 52 -8.33 -8.77 9.57
C ALA A 52 -7.49 -8.02 10.63
N GLY A 53 -8.17 -7.24 11.48
CA GLY A 53 -7.52 -6.34 12.45
C GLY A 53 -7.53 -4.87 12.04
N THR A 54 -7.99 -4.55 10.83
CA THR A 54 -8.32 -3.18 10.42
C THR A 54 -9.83 -2.90 10.55
N PRO A 55 -10.26 -1.63 10.71
CA PRO A 55 -11.67 -1.28 10.75
C PRO A 55 -12.46 -1.84 9.56
N GLU A 56 -13.70 -2.24 9.79
CA GLU A 56 -14.60 -2.77 8.73
C GLU A 56 -14.69 -1.80 7.56
N ARG A 57 -14.79 -0.51 7.87
CA ARG A 57 -14.64 0.59 6.91
C ARG A 57 -13.60 1.56 7.45
N LEU A 58 -12.58 1.79 6.65
CA LEU A 58 -11.48 2.69 6.96
C LEU A 58 -11.75 4.09 6.39
N GLY A 59 -12.21 4.15 5.14
CA GLY A 59 -12.41 5.41 4.41
C GLY A 59 -12.72 5.18 2.94
N SER A 60 -12.84 6.28 2.20
CA SER A 60 -12.94 6.26 0.74
C SER A 60 -11.69 6.85 0.10
N LEU A 61 -11.26 6.21 -0.97
CA LEU A 61 -10.16 6.63 -1.84
C LEU A 61 -10.75 7.05 -3.18
N THR A 62 -10.57 8.30 -3.54
CA THR A 62 -10.94 8.82 -4.86
C THR A 62 -9.71 8.86 -5.74
N ALA A 63 -9.71 8.06 -6.80
CA ALA A 63 -8.74 8.10 -7.87
C ALA A 63 -9.27 8.96 -9.03
N ALA A 64 -8.77 10.19 -9.15
CA ALA A 64 -9.01 11.06 -10.29
C ALA A 64 -7.80 11.02 -11.26
N ALA A 65 -7.98 11.56 -12.46
CA ALA A 65 -6.93 11.55 -13.49
C ALA A 65 -5.64 12.26 -13.07
N GLU A 66 -5.73 13.28 -12.23
CA GLU A 66 -4.59 14.11 -11.81
C GLU A 66 -4.28 14.02 -10.30
N ALA A 67 -5.16 13.41 -9.50
CA ALA A 67 -5.01 13.40 -8.06
C ALA A 67 -5.66 12.18 -7.41
N LEU A 68 -5.00 11.67 -6.37
CA LEU A 68 -5.52 10.63 -5.48
C LEU A 68 -5.81 11.27 -4.13
N HIS A 69 -7.03 11.08 -3.63
CA HIS A 69 -7.46 11.64 -2.36
C HIS A 69 -8.02 10.54 -1.47
N PHE A 70 -7.61 10.51 -0.22
CA PHE A 70 -8.14 9.59 0.77
C PHE A 70 -8.86 10.35 1.89
N VAL A 71 -10.04 9.85 2.25
CA VAL A 71 -10.88 10.39 3.32
C VAL A 71 -11.21 9.27 4.30
N PRO A 72 -10.60 9.25 5.49
CA PRO A 72 -10.99 8.31 6.54
C PRO A 72 -12.41 8.60 7.01
N ILE A 73 -13.14 7.55 7.42
CA ILE A 73 -14.46 7.74 8.03
C ILE A 73 -14.32 8.41 9.40
N ALA A 74 -15.37 9.09 9.85
CA ALA A 74 -15.40 9.70 11.18
C ALA A 74 -15.13 8.64 12.28
N GLY A 75 -14.14 8.92 13.13
CA GLY A 75 -13.74 8.03 14.23
C GLY A 75 -12.60 7.06 13.89
N VAL A 76 -12.16 6.99 12.63
CA VAL A 76 -10.94 6.24 12.27
C VAL A 76 -9.75 7.18 12.24
N HIS A 77 -8.74 6.86 13.06
CA HIS A 77 -7.47 7.57 13.06
C HIS A 77 -6.52 6.90 12.07
N VAL A 78 -6.20 7.61 10.99
CA VAL A 78 -5.15 7.26 10.05
C VAL A 78 -3.97 8.19 10.27
N GLU A 79 -2.81 7.62 10.54
CA GLU A 79 -1.57 8.36 10.60
C GLU A 79 -1.03 8.56 9.19
N VAL A 80 -0.56 9.78 8.90
CA VAL A 80 0.04 10.13 7.62
C VAL A 80 1.41 10.72 7.88
N GLU A 81 2.42 10.18 7.23
CA GLU A 81 3.82 10.55 7.49
C GLU A 81 4.12 12.00 7.09
N ASP A 82 3.54 12.46 5.98
CA ASP A 82 3.87 13.75 5.37
C ASP A 82 2.63 14.46 4.78
N SER A 83 1.49 14.36 5.45
CA SER A 83 0.30 15.14 5.08
C SER A 83 -0.54 15.49 6.30
N SER A 84 -0.78 16.79 6.49
CA SER A 84 -1.63 17.33 7.54
C SER A 84 -2.82 18.05 6.90
N GLY A 85 -3.81 17.29 6.44
CA GLY A 85 -4.99 17.86 5.80
C GLY A 85 -6.04 16.81 5.44
N MET A 86 -7.32 17.22 5.46
CA MET A 86 -8.46 16.44 5.00
C MET A 86 -9.09 17.17 3.80
N PRO A 87 -9.30 16.52 2.64
CA PRO A 87 -8.89 15.15 2.31
C PRO A 87 -7.36 14.99 2.26
N ILE A 88 -6.87 13.78 2.52
CA ILE A 88 -5.45 13.46 2.46
C ILE A 88 -5.06 13.28 0.99
N LEU A 89 -4.18 14.14 0.48
CA LEU A 89 -3.60 14.03 -0.85
C LEU A 89 -2.57 12.91 -0.89
N LEU A 90 -2.80 11.90 -1.73
CA LEU A 90 -1.90 10.76 -1.89
C LEU A 90 -0.99 10.96 -3.09
N ARG A 91 0.31 10.84 -2.84
CA ARG A 91 1.34 10.73 -3.87
C ARG A 91 1.64 9.26 -4.14
N SER A 92 1.82 8.93 -5.42
CA SER A 92 2.33 7.61 -5.83
C SER A 92 3.84 7.54 -5.62
N ASP A 93 4.43 6.35 -5.78
CA ASP A 93 5.88 6.18 -5.67
C ASP A 93 6.68 6.88 -6.79
N ALA A 94 5.99 7.29 -7.87
CA ALA A 94 6.58 8.03 -8.99
C ALA A 94 6.85 9.51 -8.67
N ALA A 95 6.34 10.04 -7.54
CA ALA A 95 6.62 11.40 -7.13
C ALA A 95 8.08 11.58 -6.68
N ASP A 96 8.67 12.74 -6.97
CA ASP A 96 10.08 13.05 -6.64
C ASP A 96 10.38 12.94 -5.14
N ASP A 97 9.41 13.32 -4.29
CA ASP A 97 9.51 13.25 -2.83
C ASP A 97 9.05 11.90 -2.23
N GLY A 98 8.75 10.91 -3.10
CA GLY A 98 8.26 9.59 -2.72
C GLY A 98 6.76 9.54 -2.40
N PRO A 99 6.24 8.32 -2.13
CA PRO A 99 4.81 8.10 -1.96
C PRO A 99 4.30 8.60 -0.61
N THR A 100 3.04 9.02 -0.56
CA THR A 100 2.37 9.29 0.72
C THR A 100 2.10 7.96 1.43
N ARG A 101 2.75 7.75 2.58
CA ARG A 101 2.52 6.58 3.42
C ARG A 101 1.41 6.83 4.43
N LEU A 102 0.45 5.92 4.44
CA LEU A 102 -0.67 5.91 5.37
C LEU A 102 -0.52 4.72 6.32
N ARG A 103 -0.91 4.91 7.58
CA ARG A 103 -0.84 3.86 8.60
C ARG A 103 -2.09 3.83 9.48
N VAL A 104 -2.57 2.63 9.76
CA VAL A 104 -3.67 2.36 10.71
C VAL A 104 -3.26 1.17 11.58
N GLY A 105 -3.00 1.43 12.86
CA GLY A 105 -2.43 0.42 13.75
C GLY A 105 -1.11 -0.13 13.21
N SER A 106 -1.06 -1.44 12.91
CA SER A 106 0.10 -2.11 12.33
C SER A 106 0.08 -2.21 10.80
N LEU A 107 -1.02 -1.83 10.14
CA LEU A 107 -1.09 -1.82 8.68
C LEU A 107 -0.58 -0.48 8.17
N PHE A 108 0.34 -0.52 7.21
CA PHE A 108 0.72 0.62 6.41
C PHE A 108 0.47 0.32 4.94
N TRP A 109 0.16 1.35 4.16
CA TRP A 109 -0.06 1.25 2.73
C TRP A 109 0.32 2.56 2.05
N TRP A 110 0.58 2.47 0.75
CA TRP A 110 0.81 3.61 -0.12
C TRP A 110 0.36 3.25 -1.53
N VAL A 111 0.26 4.25 -2.41
CA VAL A 111 -0.10 4.03 -3.81
C VAL A 111 1.16 3.79 -4.63
N ILE A 112 1.13 2.73 -5.44
CA ILE A 112 2.21 2.40 -6.37
C ILE A 112 1.72 2.72 -7.76
N GLU A 113 2.52 3.47 -8.53
CA GLU A 113 2.26 3.66 -9.94
C GLU A 113 2.92 2.53 -10.72
N ALA A 114 2.11 1.59 -11.20
CA ALA A 114 2.64 0.54 -12.06
C ALA A 114 3.11 1.18 -13.38
N VAL A 115 4.43 1.14 -13.63
CA VAL A 115 5.03 1.51 -14.92
C VAL A 115 4.45 0.59 -16.01
N GLY A 116 3.36 1.02 -16.63
CA GLY A 116 2.60 0.11 -17.48
C GLY A 116 1.22 0.57 -17.97
N HIS A 117 0.93 1.86 -18.08
CA HIS A 117 -0.11 2.31 -19.01
C HIS A 117 0.17 3.75 -19.44
N ARG A 118 0.71 3.94 -20.65
CA ARG A 118 0.56 5.19 -21.40
C ARG A 118 -0.84 5.15 -22.03
N PRO A 119 -1.82 5.95 -21.61
CA PRO A 119 -2.94 6.26 -22.48
C PRO A 119 -2.49 7.38 -23.43
N GLY A 120 -2.51 7.08 -24.74
CA GLY A 120 -2.52 8.10 -25.79
C GLY A 120 -1.14 8.51 -26.33
N SER A 121 -0.79 7.92 -27.48
CA SER A 121 -0.07 8.61 -28.55
C SER A 121 -1.09 9.25 -29.49
#